data_AF-A0A1F4FGM9-F1
#
_entry.id   AF-A0A1F4FGM9-F1
#
_cell.length_a   1.000
_cell.length_b   1.000
_cell.length_c   1.000
_cell.angle_alpha   90.00
_cell.angle_beta   90.00
_cell.angle_gamma   90.00
#
_symmetry.space_group_name_H-M   'P 1'
#
loop_
_entity.id
_entity.type
_entity.pdbx_description
1 polymer ?
#
loop_
_entity_poly.entity_id
_entity_poly.type
_entity_poly.pdbx_seq_one_letter_code
_entity_poly.pdbx_strand_id
1 'polypeptide(L)'
;MPARSLSQERCRASGAGCELDDRQLAAIVRHMQDLPGEVLFQYVDESGERRPIESADVDAYLQQAAAEDFTSKDFRTWAGTVLAARAR
;
A
#
# COMPACT_ATOMS: atom_id res chain seq x y z
N MET A 1 7.52 -32.59 16.14
CA MET A 1 8.24 -31.60 15.32
C MET A 1 7.35 -30.37 15.16
N PRO A 2 7.49 -29.33 16.00
CA PRO A 2 6.65 -28.13 15.90
C PRO A 2 7.25 -27.14 14.88
N ALA A 3 6.38 -26.53 14.09
CA ALA A 3 6.71 -25.54 13.07
C ALA A 3 7.39 -24.31 13.70
N ARG A 4 8.61 -24.01 13.26
CA ARG A 4 9.34 -22.80 13.63
C ARG A 4 8.86 -21.62 12.79
N SER A 5 8.33 -20.62 13.50
CA SER A 5 8.50 -19.18 13.30
C SER A 5 8.52 -18.61 11.88
N LEU A 6 7.44 -17.91 11.52
CA LEU A 6 7.57 -16.59 10.88
C LEU A 6 7.12 -15.55 11.89
N SER A 7 8.09 -15.16 12.71
CA SER A 7 8.13 -13.94 13.52
C SER A 7 7.63 -12.78 12.65
N GLN A 8 6.72 -11.94 13.10
CA GLN A 8 7.07 -10.82 13.99
C GLN A 8 8.41 -10.16 13.64
N GLU A 9 8.67 -9.92 12.35
CA GLU A 9 9.61 -8.87 11.96
C GLU A 9 8.88 -7.54 12.13
N ARG A 10 8.98 -7.03 13.36
CA ARG A 10 8.72 -5.65 13.74
C ARG A 10 9.38 -4.75 12.69
N CYS A 11 8.56 -4.18 11.81
CA CYS A 11 8.97 -3.04 11.02
C CYS A 11 9.26 -1.91 12.01
N ARG A 12 10.53 -1.71 12.37
CA ARG A 12 10.98 -0.62 13.25
C ARG A 12 11.07 0.66 12.42
N ALA A 13 9.95 1.05 11.81
CA ALA A 13 9.77 2.38 11.24
C ALA A 13 9.16 3.26 12.34
N SER A 14 9.88 4.30 12.71
CA SER A 14 9.43 5.30 13.67
C SER A 14 8.19 6.03 13.13
N GLY A 15 7.01 5.66 13.62
CA GLY A 15 5.73 6.35 13.35
C GLY A 15 4.59 5.35 13.14
N ALA A 16 3.58 5.40 14.01
CA ALA A 16 2.30 4.67 13.98
C ALA A 16 2.19 3.51 12.97
N GLY A 17 2.36 2.26 13.43
CA GLY A 17 2.13 1.09 12.60
C GLY A 17 0.66 1.01 12.18
N CYS A 18 0.40 0.83 10.88
CA CYS A 18 -0.92 0.49 10.36
C CYS A 18 -1.06 -1.03 10.28
N GLU A 19 -2.11 -1.58 10.89
CA GLU A 19 -2.46 -3.00 10.71
C GLU A 19 -3.34 -3.16 9.46
N LEU A 20 -2.96 -4.10 8.60
CA LEU A 20 -3.69 -4.46 7.39
C LEU A 20 -4.53 -5.72 7.67
N ASP A 21 -5.84 -5.56 7.87
CA ASP A 21 -6.78 -6.68 8.12
C ASP A 21 -7.50 -7.16 6.84
N ASP A 22 -7.19 -6.55 5.69
CA ASP A 22 -7.78 -6.94 4.41
C ASP A 22 -6.98 -8.07 3.74
N ARG A 23 -7.64 -9.23 3.54
CA ARG A 23 -7.01 -10.42 2.97
C ARG A 23 -6.59 -10.22 1.51
N GLN A 24 -7.35 -9.47 0.72
CA GLN A 24 -7.05 -9.22 -0.69
C GLN A 24 -5.84 -8.29 -0.79
N LEU A 25 -5.82 -7.21 -0.01
CA LEU A 25 -4.68 -6.30 0.03
C LEU A 25 -3.41 -7.01 0.51
N ALA A 26 -3.53 -7.86 1.54
CA ALA A 26 -2.41 -8.67 2.02
C ALA A 26 -1.87 -9.64 0.94
N ALA A 27 -2.74 -10.18 0.07
CA ALA A 27 -2.31 -11.03 -1.03
C ALA A 27 -1.53 -10.25 -2.10
N ILE A 28 -1.97 -9.04 -2.42
CA ILE A 28 -1.28 -8.14 -3.35
C ILE A 28 0.10 -7.77 -2.81
N VAL A 29 0.18 -7.36 -1.54
CA VAL A 29 1.47 -7.01 -0.91
C VAL A 29 2.43 -8.20 -0.87
N ARG A 30 1.94 -9.41 -0.59
CA ARG A 30 2.78 -10.62 -0.67
C ARG A 30 3.32 -10.86 -2.08
N HIS A 31 2.47 -10.73 -3.10
CA HIS A 31 2.91 -10.90 -4.48
C HIS A 31 4.00 -9.89 -4.86
N MET A 32 3.89 -8.65 -4.38
CA MET A 32 4.90 -7.62 -4.57
C MET A 32 6.22 -7.94 -3.84
N GLN A 33 6.16 -8.50 -2.63
CA GLN A 33 7.35 -8.93 -1.86
C GLN A 33 8.09 -10.11 -2.50
N ASP A 34 7.37 -10.99 -3.19
CA ASP A 34 7.96 -12.15 -3.88
C ASP A 34 8.74 -11.74 -5.14
N LEU A 35 8.57 -10.50 -5.63
CA LEU A 35 9.31 -9.99 -6.77
C LEU A 35 10.74 -9.60 -6.36
N PRO A 36 11.78 -10.10 -7.05
CA PRO A 36 13.16 -9.80 -6.69
C PRO A 36 13.48 -8.30 -6.90
N GLY A 37 14.09 -7.67 -5.89
CA GLY A 37 14.51 -6.26 -5.92
C GLY A 37 14.42 -5.59 -4.55
N GLU A 38 14.91 -4.35 -4.46
CA GLU A 38 14.79 -3.53 -3.23
C GLU A 38 13.49 -2.70 -3.18
N VAL A 39 12.79 -2.59 -4.31
CA VAL A 39 11.56 -1.79 -4.42
C VAL A 39 10.35 -2.69 -4.15
N LEU A 40 9.64 -2.40 -3.05
CA LEU A 40 8.45 -3.15 -2.66
C LEU A 40 7.29 -2.92 -3.63
N PHE A 41 6.98 -1.67 -3.99
CA PHE A 41 5.86 -1.37 -4.87
C PHE A 41 6.30 -1.48 -6.32
N GLN A 42 6.18 -2.68 -6.87
CA GLN A 42 6.47 -2.96 -8.26
C GLN A 42 5.49 -3.99 -8.84
N TYR A 43 5.28 -3.93 -10.15
CA TYR A 43 4.44 -4.86 -10.89
C TYR A 43 5.13 -5.30 -12.18
N VAL A 44 4.62 -6.37 -12.78
CA VAL A 44 5.03 -6.82 -14.11
C VAL A 44 4.01 -6.29 -15.10
N ASP A 45 4.46 -5.49 -16.07
CA ASP A 45 3.60 -4.94 -17.10
C ASP A 45 3.25 -5.97 -18.19
N GLU A 46 2.44 -5.57 -19.17
CA GLU A 46 1.99 -6.43 -20.27
C GLU A 46 3.14 -6.96 -21.14
N SER A 47 4.30 -6.29 -21.13
CA SER A 47 5.50 -6.70 -21.85
C SER A 47 6.38 -7.67 -21.05
N GLY A 48 6.00 -7.98 -19.80
CA GLY A 48 6.79 -8.80 -18.90
C GLY A 48 7.91 -8.02 -18.19
N GLU A 49 7.97 -6.70 -18.36
CA GLU A 49 8.97 -5.86 -17.71
C GLU A 49 8.50 -5.44 -16.32
N ARG A 50 9.46 -5.33 -15.39
CA ARG A 50 9.21 -4.83 -14.04
C ARG A 50 9.12 -3.31 -14.06
N ARG A 51 8.03 -2.79 -13.53
CA ARG A 51 7.80 -1.35 -13.38
C ARG A 51 7.64 -1.02 -11.90
N PRO A 52 8.44 -0.07 -11.35
CA PRO A 52 8.16 0.47 -10.05
C PRO A 52 6.84 1.27 -10.09
N ILE A 53 6.16 1.35 -8.95
CA ILE A 53 5.01 2.23 -8.76
C ILE A 53 5.49 3.43 -7.96
N GLU A 54 5.42 4.60 -8.55
CA GLU A 54 5.76 5.88 -7.93
C GLU A 54 4.50 6.65 -7.50
N SER A 55 4.66 7.64 -6.64
CA SER A 55 3.56 8.49 -6.20
C SER A 55 2.84 9.19 -7.37
N ALA A 56 3.59 9.53 -8.42
CA ALA A 56 3.03 10.13 -9.63
C ALA A 56 2.07 9.18 -10.37
N ASP A 57 2.35 7.87 -10.37
CA ASP A 57 1.47 6.86 -10.98
C ASP A 57 0.16 6.76 -10.21
N VAL A 58 0.23 6.83 -8.88
CA VAL A 58 -0.97 6.84 -8.02
C VAL A 58 -1.81 8.09 -8.26
N ASP A 59 -1.18 9.26 -8.31
CA ASP A 59 -1.88 10.52 -8.55
C ASP A 59 -2.51 10.55 -9.95
N ALA A 60 -1.80 10.06 -10.98
CA ALA A 60 -2.33 9.94 -12.33
C ALA A 60 -3.53 8.98 -12.39
N TYR A 61 -3.50 7.86 -11.67
CA TYR A 61 -4.63 6.95 -11.56
C TYR A 61 -5.82 7.62 -10.87
N LEU A 62 -5.58 8.35 -9.78
CA LEU A 62 -6.64 9.06 -9.05
C LEU A 62 -7.33 10.11 -9.93
N GLN A 63 -6.57 10.87 -10.72
CA GLN A 63 -7.12 11.84 -11.67
C GLN A 63 -7.95 11.19 -12.79
N GLN A 64 -7.61 9.97 -13.20
CA GLN A 64 -8.41 9.23 -14.19
C GLN A 64 -9.67 8.62 -13.59
N ALA A 65 -9.58 8.09 -12.37
CA ALA A 65 -10.66 7.38 -11.71
C ALA A 65 -11.68 8.32 -11.02
N ALA A 66 -11.22 9.46 -10.53
CA ALA A 66 -12.06 10.52 -9.96
C ALA A 66 -12.10 11.66 -10.97
N ALA A 67 -13.29 12.05 -11.43
CA ALA A 67 -13.49 13.12 -12.43
C ALA A 67 -13.12 14.54 -11.93
N GLU A 68 -12.45 14.67 -10.78
CA GLU A 68 -12.01 15.91 -10.13
C GLU A 68 -10.52 15.80 -9.75
N ASP A 69 -9.87 16.94 -9.49
CA ASP A 69 -8.45 17.09 -9.12
C ASP A 69 -8.09 16.50 -7.74
N PHE A 70 -8.41 15.23 -7.51
CA PHE A 70 -8.06 14.50 -6.31
C PHE A 70 -6.63 13.97 -6.39
N THR A 71 -5.87 14.19 -5.31
CA THR A 71 -4.50 13.69 -5.15
C THR A 71 -4.39 12.78 -3.94
N SER A 72 -3.29 12.02 -3.84
CA SER A 72 -2.97 11.19 -2.67
C SER A 72 -2.91 11.99 -1.37
N LYS A 73 -2.67 13.32 -1.44
CA LYS A 73 -2.68 14.20 -0.26
C LYS A 73 -4.07 14.36 0.32
N ASP A 74 -5.11 14.43 -0.50
CA ASP A 74 -6.48 14.71 -0.06
C ASP A 74 -7.05 13.54 0.76
N PHE A 75 -6.63 12.32 0.44
CA PHE A 75 -6.94 11.13 1.24
C PHE A 75 -6.48 11.23 2.69
N ARG A 76 -5.33 11.87 2.96
CA ARG A 76 -4.85 12.05 4.34
C ARG A 76 -5.77 12.97 5.14
N THR A 77 -6.28 14.02 4.51
CA THR A 77 -7.24 14.95 5.13
C THR A 77 -8.58 14.27 5.37
N TRP A 78 -9.10 13.58 4.36
CA TRP A 78 -10.37 12.86 4.46
C TRP A 78 -10.33 11.78 5.55
N ALA A 79 -9.26 10.97 5.59
CA ALA A 79 -9.08 9.95 6.62
C ALA A 79 -9.08 10.57 8.03
N GLY A 80 -8.41 11.72 8.23
CA GLY A 80 -8.43 12.45 9.48
C GLY A 80 -9.84 12.91 9.89
N THR A 81 -10.61 13.47 8.96
CA THR A 81 -12.00 13.89 9.21
C THR A 81 -12.93 12.71 9.51
N VAL A 82 -12.79 11.60 8.77
CA VAL A 82 -13.60 10.39 8.99
C VAL A 82 -13.30 9.77 10.36
N LEU A 83 -12.03 9.67 10.75
CA LEU A 83 -11.65 9.18 12.08
C LEU A 83 -12.20 10.08 13.19
N ALA A 84 -12.08 11.41 13.03
CA ALA A 84 -12.65 12.36 13.99
C ALA A 84 -14.19 12.25 14.09
N ALA A 85 -14.88 12.00 12.97
CA ALA A 85 -16.32 11.81 12.96
C ALA A 85 -16.77 10.48 13.60
N ARG A 86 -15.94 9.42 13.48
CA ARG A 86 -16.21 8.08 14.02
C ARG A 86 -15.81 7.91 15.49
N ALA A 87 -14.97 8.79 16.03
CA ALA A 87 -14.55 8.76 17.43
C ALA A 87 -15.64 9.22 18.43
N ARG A 88 -16.92 9.11 18.05
CA ARG A 88 -18.08 9.44 18.88
C ARG A 88 -18.59 8.22 19.62
#